data_AF-X1BTL8-F1
#
_entry.id   AF-X1BTL8-F1
#
_cell.length_a   1.000
_cell.length_b   1.000
_cell.length_c   1.000
_cell.angle_alpha   90.00
_cell.angle_beta   90.00
_cell.angle_gamma   90.00
#
_symmetry.space_group_name_H-M   'P 1'
#
loop_
_entity.id
_entity.type
_entity.pdbx_description
1 polymer ?
#
loop_
_entity_poly.entity_id
_entity_poly.type
_entity_poly.pdbx_seq_one_letter_code
_entity_poly.pdbx_strand_id
1 'polypeptide(L)'
;MVIYSDELGTSVSVTTADVEITGSPYSPLASGRLIQVKLIAVADAATGLIEGVTATLSSPQWGVPVTVSVAGGGIRTAPAFPIPIGVQNCDVPIETGVNLKIVLRNVTGDTPVTPTYQVIGVFES
;
A
#
# COMPACT_ATOMS: atom_id res chain seq x y z
N MET A 1 -2.54 14.90 -21.29
CA MET A 1 -3.16 14.01 -20.29
C MET A 1 -2.55 12.64 -20.45
N VAL A 2 -1.65 12.30 -19.54
CA VAL A 2 -0.99 11.00 -19.46
C VAL A 2 -1.37 10.39 -18.12
N ILE A 3 -1.92 9.18 -18.16
CA ILE A 3 -2.14 8.37 -16.95
C ILE A 3 -0.98 7.39 -16.84
N TYR A 4 -0.29 7.40 -15.71
CA TYR A 4 0.81 6.49 -15.44
C TYR A 4 0.71 5.92 -14.03
N SER A 5 1.40 4.80 -13.79
CA SER A 5 1.53 4.21 -12.45
C SER A 5 2.99 4.19 -12.04
N ASP A 6 3.24 4.41 -10.75
CA ASP A 6 4.58 4.29 -10.18
C ASP A 6 4.55 3.53 -8.85
N GLU A 7 5.67 2.85 -8.54
CA GLU A 7 5.85 2.19 -7.26
C GLU A 7 6.18 3.23 -6.19
N LEU A 8 5.30 3.35 -5.20
CA LEU A 8 5.50 4.31 -4.11
C LEU A 8 6.40 3.74 -3.01
N GLY A 9 6.46 2.41 -2.91
CA GLY A 9 7.35 1.71 -2.00
C GLY A 9 6.94 0.28 -1.69
N THR A 10 7.78 -0.37 -0.91
CA THR A 10 7.61 -1.76 -0.46
C THR A 10 7.80 -1.88 1.05
N SER A 11 7.20 -2.91 1.66
CA SER A 11 7.39 -3.20 3.08
C SER A 11 7.45 -4.71 3.31
N VAL A 12 8.37 -5.12 4.18
CA VAL A 12 8.51 -6.49 4.66
C VAL A 12 8.36 -6.41 6.18
N SER A 13 7.13 -6.42 6.66
CA SER A 13 6.83 -6.13 8.07
C SER A 13 5.59 -6.84 8.56
N VAL A 14 5.66 -7.28 9.82
CA VAL A 14 4.55 -7.90 10.56
C VAL A 14 3.94 -6.99 11.62
N THR A 15 4.40 -5.74 11.70
CA THR A 15 4.00 -4.82 12.75
C THR A 15 2.51 -4.46 12.67
N THR A 16 1.86 -4.41 13.84
CA THR A 16 0.49 -3.93 14.02
C THR A 16 0.42 -2.43 14.34
N ALA A 17 1.58 -1.78 14.49
CA ALA A 17 1.70 -0.32 14.53
C ALA A 17 1.84 0.25 13.12
N ASP A 18 1.58 1.55 12.94
CA ASP A 18 1.87 2.23 11.68
C ASP A 18 3.39 2.36 11.50
N VAL A 19 3.93 1.78 10.43
CA VAL A 19 5.37 1.82 10.11
C VAL A 19 5.57 2.34 8.70
N GLU A 20 6.54 3.23 8.53
CA GLU A 20 6.89 3.77 7.21
C GLU A 20 7.46 2.68 6.30
N ILE A 21 7.01 2.67 5.04
CA ILE A 21 7.48 1.72 4.03
C ILE A 21 8.84 2.16 3.46
N THR A 22 9.60 1.22 2.91
CA THR A 22 10.79 1.54 2.13
C THR A 22 10.38 2.28 0.85
N GLY A 23 10.97 3.44 0.60
CA GLY A 23 10.56 4.36 -0.47
C GLY A 23 9.74 5.56 0.02
N SER A 24 9.26 5.54 1.27
CA SER A 24 8.67 6.72 1.92
C SER A 24 9.77 7.61 2.56
N PRO A 25 9.65 8.95 2.51
CA PRO A 25 8.64 9.68 1.75
C PRO A 25 8.88 9.61 0.23
N TYR A 26 7.81 9.38 -0.53
CA TYR A 26 7.85 9.33 -1.99
C TYR A 26 7.63 10.73 -2.58
N SER A 27 8.43 11.12 -3.57
CA SER A 27 8.26 12.37 -4.32
C SER A 27 7.65 12.08 -5.70
N PRO A 28 6.48 12.65 -6.05
CA PRO A 28 5.87 12.45 -7.36
C PRO A 28 6.77 12.92 -8.52
N LEU A 29 6.76 12.16 -9.61
CA LEU A 29 7.55 12.45 -10.82
C LEU A 29 7.02 13.64 -11.62
N ALA A 30 5.72 13.92 -11.54
CA ALA A 30 5.07 15.05 -12.19
C ALA A 30 3.94 15.58 -11.31
N SER A 31 3.64 16.88 -11.42
CA SER A 31 2.47 17.48 -10.76
C SER A 31 1.18 17.12 -11.49
N GLY A 32 0.09 16.96 -10.75
CA GLY A 32 -1.17 16.45 -11.30
C GLY A 32 -2.11 15.95 -10.20
N ARG A 33 -2.72 14.78 -10.40
CA ARG A 33 -3.63 14.14 -9.45
C ARG A 33 -3.23 12.69 -9.18
N LEU A 34 -3.35 12.25 -7.93
CA LEU A 34 -3.36 10.83 -7.59
C LEU A 34 -4.82 10.37 -7.67
N ILE A 35 -5.09 9.47 -8.62
CA ILE A 35 -6.45 9.03 -8.97
C ILE A 35 -6.79 7.66 -8.38
N GLN A 36 -5.78 6.86 -8.05
CA GLN A 36 -5.97 5.54 -7.47
C GLN A 36 -4.72 5.09 -6.73
N VAL A 37 -4.90 4.33 -5.66
CA VAL A 37 -3.84 3.61 -4.96
C VAL A 37 -4.15 2.12 -4.99
N LYS A 38 -3.13 1.31 -5.27
CA LYS A 38 -3.22 -0.14 -5.24
C LYS A 38 -2.28 -0.69 -4.17
N LEU A 39 -2.76 -1.66 -3.41
CA LEU A 39 -2.00 -2.39 -2.41
C LEU A 39 -1.96 -3.86 -2.81
N ILE A 40 -0.75 -4.36 -3.01
CA ILE A 40 -0.49 -5.74 -3.38
C ILE A 40 0.19 -6.41 -2.21
N ALA A 41 -0.34 -7.57 -1.80
CA ALA A 41 0.24 -8.42 -0.78
C ALA A 41 0.74 -9.71 -1.41
N VAL A 42 2.01 -10.03 -1.17
CA VAL A 42 2.71 -11.21 -1.66
C VAL A 42 3.17 -12.03 -0.45
N ALA A 43 2.84 -13.32 -0.47
CA ALA A 43 3.31 -14.26 0.55
C ALA A 43 4.47 -15.09 -0.03
N ASP A 44 5.67 -14.83 0.48
CA ASP A 44 6.89 -15.55 0.06
C ASP A 44 7.02 -16.93 0.73
N ALA A 45 6.34 -17.16 1.85
CA ALA A 45 6.32 -18.45 2.56
C ALA A 45 5.01 -19.22 2.30
N ALA A 46 5.14 -20.54 2.11
CA ALA A 46 4.00 -21.46 1.94
C ALA A 46 3.04 -21.47 3.14
N THR A 47 3.47 -20.98 4.31
CA THR A 47 2.66 -20.83 5.54
C THR A 47 2.37 -19.36 5.89
N GLY A 48 2.55 -18.42 4.95
CA GLY A 48 2.28 -17.00 5.16
C GLY A 48 0.83 -16.73 5.50
N LEU A 49 0.56 -16.23 6.71
CA LEU A 49 -0.74 -15.73 7.12
C LEU A 49 -0.85 -14.25 6.76
N ILE A 50 -1.72 -13.92 5.81
CA ILE A 50 -2.11 -12.54 5.51
C ILE A 50 -3.59 -12.45 5.86
N GLU A 51 -3.89 -11.77 6.96
CA GLU A 51 -5.27 -11.54 7.42
C GLU A 51 -5.79 -10.21 6.90
N GLY A 52 -5.03 -9.14 7.14
CA GLY A 52 -5.28 -7.85 6.54
C GLY A 52 -4.10 -6.93 6.65
N VAL A 53 -4.02 -6.00 5.73
CA VAL A 53 -3.06 -4.91 5.76
C VAL A 53 -3.73 -3.63 5.31
N THR A 54 -3.36 -2.52 5.94
CA THR A 54 -3.81 -1.19 5.59
C THR A 54 -2.61 -0.31 5.35
N ALA A 55 -2.57 0.31 4.17
CA ALA A 55 -1.62 1.36 3.85
C ALA A 55 -2.34 2.72 3.90
N THR A 56 -1.74 3.67 4.59
CA THR A 56 -2.24 5.03 4.73
C THR A 56 -1.22 5.99 4.13
N LEU A 57 -1.66 6.76 3.15
CA LEU A 57 -0.89 7.78 2.47
C LEU A 57 -1.33 9.15 3.00
N SER A 58 -0.36 10.02 3.25
CA SER A 58 -0.61 11.38 3.72
C SER A 58 0.32 12.37 3.01
N SER A 59 -0.21 13.56 2.73
CA SER A 59 0.54 14.68 2.18
C SER A 59 0.15 15.94 2.93
N PRO A 60 1.05 16.91 3.13
CA PRO A 60 0.71 18.24 3.65
C PRO A 60 -0.37 18.97 2.82
N GLN A 61 -0.51 18.62 1.55
CA GLN A 61 -1.51 19.21 0.64
C GLN A 61 -2.91 18.62 0.81
N TRP A 62 -3.03 17.48 1.50
CA TRP A 62 -4.29 16.77 1.63
C TRP A 62 -4.91 17.10 2.98
N GLY A 63 -6.19 17.49 2.96
CA GLY A 63 -6.96 17.66 4.21
C GLY A 63 -7.33 16.33 4.87
N VAL A 64 -7.23 15.22 4.14
CA VAL A 64 -7.54 13.85 4.60
C VAL A 64 -6.52 12.85 4.06
N PRO A 65 -6.14 11.82 4.83
CA PRO A 65 -5.29 10.75 4.33
C PRO A 65 -6.04 9.83 3.36
N VAL A 66 -5.31 9.21 2.43
CA VAL A 66 -5.83 8.18 1.53
C VAL A 66 -5.47 6.82 2.10
N THR A 67 -6.47 5.99 2.33
CA THR A 67 -6.28 4.66 2.93
C THR A 67 -6.68 3.58 1.95
N VAL A 68 -5.82 2.59 1.76
CA VAL A 68 -6.12 1.38 0.98
C VAL A 68 -5.90 0.17 1.88
N SER A 69 -6.84 -0.77 1.85
CA SER A 69 -6.76 -2.00 2.63
C SER A 69 -6.95 -3.20 1.73
N VAL A 70 -6.27 -4.30 2.06
CA VAL A 70 -6.56 -5.61 1.50
C VAL A 70 -6.74 -6.60 2.65
N ALA A 71 -7.81 -7.38 2.57
CA ALA A 71 -7.99 -8.55 3.42
C ALA A 71 -7.40 -9.76 2.69
N GLY A 72 -6.55 -10.52 3.39
CA GLY A 72 -6.07 -11.78 2.87
C GLY A 72 -7.02 -12.93 3.17
N GLY A 73 -6.68 -14.12 2.65
CA GLY A 73 -7.51 -15.32 2.74
C GLY A 73 -7.24 -16.21 3.96
N GLY A 74 -6.49 -15.73 4.96
CA GLY A 74 -6.10 -16.55 6.12
C GLY A 74 -4.88 -17.44 5.87
N ILE A 75 -4.75 -18.55 6.61
CA ILE A 75 -3.63 -19.49 6.51
C ILE A 75 -3.56 -20.04 5.08
N ARG A 76 -2.40 -19.88 4.44
CA ARG A 76 -2.11 -20.53 3.18
C ARG A 76 -1.74 -21.99 3.45
N THR A 77 -2.68 -22.90 3.24
CA THR A 77 -2.40 -24.33 3.06
C THR A 77 -2.74 -24.70 1.62
N ALA A 78 -2.02 -25.65 1.03
CA ALA A 78 -2.31 -26.05 -0.35
C ALA A 78 -3.69 -26.73 -0.43
N PRO A 79 -4.60 -26.31 -1.33
CA PRO A 79 -4.46 -25.24 -2.33
C PRO A 79 -4.74 -23.83 -1.77
N ALA A 80 -3.83 -22.88 -2.03
CA ALA A 80 -3.98 -21.51 -1.56
C ALA A 80 -4.72 -20.64 -2.59
N PHE A 81 -5.77 -19.95 -2.15
CA PHE A 81 -6.49 -18.97 -2.98
C PHE A 81 -5.62 -17.74 -3.28
N PRO A 82 -5.79 -17.10 -4.45
CA PRO A 82 -5.10 -15.85 -4.76
C PRO A 82 -5.57 -14.74 -3.82
N ILE A 83 -4.63 -13.87 -3.42
CA ILE A 83 -4.92 -12.70 -2.59
C ILE A 83 -5.49 -11.61 -3.51
N PRO A 84 -6.62 -10.98 -3.18
CA PRO A 84 -7.15 -9.88 -3.96
C PRO A 84 -6.18 -8.69 -3.93
N ILE A 85 -6.25 -7.81 -4.92
CA ILE A 85 -5.51 -6.54 -4.89
C ILE A 85 -6.40 -5.50 -4.20
N GLY A 86 -5.87 -4.81 -3.20
CA GLY A 86 -6.55 -3.68 -2.58
C GLY A 86 -6.53 -2.50 -3.56
N VAL A 87 -7.69 -1.92 -3.85
CA VAL A 87 -7.81 -0.77 -4.76
C VAL A 87 -8.64 0.30 -4.09
N GLN A 88 -8.06 1.49 -3.94
CA GLN A 88 -8.77 2.67 -3.47
C GLN A 88 -8.73 3.73 -4.56
N ASN A 89 -9.91 4.15 -5.02
CA ASN A 89 -10.03 5.33 -5.86
C ASN A 89 -9.92 6.57 -4.97
N CYS A 90 -9.14 7.54 -5.40
CA CYS A 90 -8.99 8.83 -4.73
C CYS A 90 -8.93 9.92 -5.81
N ASP A 91 -9.09 11.17 -5.40
CA ASP A 91 -8.86 12.32 -6.28
C ASP A 91 -8.22 13.40 -5.41
N VAL A 92 -6.89 13.33 -5.29
CA VAL A 92 -6.12 14.24 -4.45
C VAL A 92 -5.02 14.90 -5.27
N PRO A 93 -4.77 16.21 -5.05
CA PRO A 93 -3.74 16.93 -5.80
C PRO A 93 -2.36 16.42 -5.42
N ILE A 94 -1.45 16.37 -6.40
CA ILE A 94 -0.04 16.07 -6.17
C ILE A 94 0.84 17.12 -6.86
N GLU A 95 1.95 17.46 -6.23
CA GLU A 95 2.94 18.37 -6.80
C GLU A 95 4.34 17.79 -6.69
N THR A 96 5.12 18.02 -7.74
CA THR A 96 6.53 17.64 -7.77
C THR A 96 7.27 18.36 -6.63
N GLY A 97 8.04 17.61 -5.83
CA GLY A 97 8.72 18.15 -4.66
C GLY A 97 7.89 18.16 -3.37
N VAL A 98 6.60 17.80 -3.42
CA VAL A 98 5.80 17.56 -2.21
C VAL A 98 5.77 16.08 -1.90
N ASN A 99 6.30 15.76 -0.73
CA ASN A 99 6.50 14.39 -0.29
C ASN A 99 5.22 13.73 0.21
N LEU A 100 4.97 12.51 -0.26
CA LEU A 100 3.92 11.61 0.21
C LEU A 100 4.52 10.68 1.28
N LYS A 101 4.00 10.78 2.50
CA LYS A 101 4.34 9.84 3.57
C LYS A 101 3.42 8.63 3.49
N ILE A 102 4.00 7.45 3.54
CA ILE A 102 3.27 6.19 3.40
C ILE A 102 3.60 5.29 4.58
N VAL A 103 2.57 4.97 5.36
CA VAL A 103 2.67 4.05 6.49
C VAL A 103 1.82 2.82 6.22
N LEU A 104 2.28 1.69 6.74
CA LEU A 104 1.63 0.41 6.61
C LEU A 104 1.44 -0.20 8.00
N ARG A 105 0.27 -0.81 8.19
CA ARG A 105 -0.11 -1.50 9.41
C ARG A 105 -0.77 -2.82 9.08
N ASN A 106 -0.30 -3.89 9.72
CA ASN A 106 -0.95 -5.18 9.65
C ASN A 106 -2.14 -5.24 10.61
N VAL A 107 -3.17 -5.92 10.15
CA VAL A 107 -4.28 -6.40 10.97
C VAL A 107 -4.08 -7.92 11.04
N THR A 108 -3.43 -8.40 12.10
CA THR A 108 -3.07 -9.81 12.30
C THR A 108 -3.46 -10.29 13.70
N GLY A 109 -3.81 -11.57 13.82
CA GLY A 109 -3.87 -12.35 15.05
C GLY A 109 -2.48 -12.80 15.54
N ASP A 110 -2.47 -13.65 16.57
CA ASP A 110 -1.31 -13.95 17.44
C ASP A 110 -0.05 -14.54 16.78
N THR A 111 -0.10 -15.00 15.52
CA THR A 111 1.08 -15.58 14.82
C THR A 111 1.44 -14.83 13.54
N PRO A 112 2.21 -13.73 13.63
CA PRO A 112 2.63 -12.97 12.46
C PRO A 112 3.62 -13.77 11.60
N VAL A 113 3.36 -13.85 10.30
CA VAL A 113 4.34 -14.30 9.30
C VAL A 113 4.69 -13.13 8.41
N THR A 114 5.98 -12.92 8.14
CA THR A 114 6.50 -11.78 7.38
C THR A 114 5.99 -11.76 5.94
N PRO A 115 5.02 -10.89 5.61
CA PRO A 115 4.51 -10.73 4.26
C PRO A 115 5.25 -9.59 3.55
N THR A 116 5.22 -9.64 2.22
CA THR A 116 5.79 -8.59 1.38
C THR A 116 4.65 -7.76 0.80
N TYR A 117 4.73 -6.44 0.98
CA TYR A 117 3.73 -5.50 0.49
C TYR A 117 4.34 -4.55 -0.52
N GLN A 118 3.55 -4.22 -1.54
CA GLN A 118 3.88 -3.23 -2.56
C GLN A 118 2.73 -2.24 -2.70
N VAL A 119 3.06 -0.94 -2.65
CA VAL A 119 2.11 0.16 -2.82
C VAL A 119 2.37 0.83 -4.16
N ILE A 120 1.34 0.91 -5.01
CA ILE A 120 1.41 1.52 -6.33
C ILE A 120 0.43 2.69 -6.39
N GLY A 121 0.91 3.85 -6.83
CA GLY A 121 0.08 5.01 -7.11
C GLY A 121 -0.23 5.09 -8.60
N VAL A 122 -1.46 5.47 -8.95
CA VAL A 122 -1.87 5.81 -10.30
C VAL A 122 -2.09 7.31 -10.36
N PHE A 123 -1.41 7.96 -11.28
CA PHE A 123 -1.32 9.40 -11.41
C PHE A 123 -1.86 9.86 -12.76
N GLU A 124 -2.41 11.07 -12.77
CA GLU A 124 -2.87 11.79 -13.94
C GLU A 124 -2.12 13.13 -14.04
N SER A 125 -1.41 13.36 -15.15
CA SER A 125 -0.66 14.59 -15.46
C SER A 125 -1.00 15.20 -16.81
#